data_AF-A0A7X7J4Y3-F1
#
_entry.id   AF-A0A7X7J4Y3-F1
#
_cell.length_a   1.000
_cell.length_b   1.000
_cell.length_c   1.000
_cell.angle_alpha   90.00
_cell.angle_beta   90.00
_cell.angle_gamma   90.00
#
_symmetry.space_group_name_H-M   'P 1'
#
loop_
_entity.id
_entity.type
_entity.pdbx_description
1 polymer ?
#
loop_
_entity_poly.entity_id
_entity_poly.type
_entity_poly.pdbx_seq_one_letter_code
_entity_poly.pdbx_strand_id
1 'polypeptide(L)'
;MENFFLDNKHLAFHLSHPLMKSIVKMREKNYTESKSYDYAPLDYEDAIDSYEKVLEVIGEIAGEIIAPNAESVDKEGVTLANNVVTYAKGTQQNHEVLKRAGMYGLSLPRKYDGLNFPMVITIMVAEIIARADASFSNIWSLQDCAETIHEFANEELKSKYLPM
;
A
#
# COMPACT_ATOMS: atom_id res chain seq x y z
N MET A 1 -15.81 -6.64 14.18
CA MET A 1 -14.72 -6.69 13.21
C MET A 1 -13.95 -5.41 13.38
N GLU A 2 -12.70 -5.52 13.83
CA GLU A 2 -11.79 -4.39 13.97
C GLU A 2 -11.37 -3.93 12.57
N ASN A 3 -11.50 -2.62 12.31
CA ASN A 3 -11.04 -2.02 11.06
C ASN A 3 -10.29 -0.74 11.40
N PHE A 4 -8.98 -0.77 11.17
CA PHE A 4 -8.05 0.26 11.61
C PHE A 4 -8.13 1.57 10.79
N PHE A 5 -8.89 1.55 9.69
CA PHE A 5 -9.25 2.74 8.94
C PHE A 5 -10.57 3.34 9.44
N LEU A 6 -11.64 2.54 9.51
CA LEU A 6 -12.98 3.01 9.88
C LEU A 6 -13.10 3.47 11.34
N ASP A 7 -12.25 2.95 12.23
CA ASP A 7 -12.19 3.39 13.63
C ASP A 7 -11.33 4.65 13.84
N ASN A 8 -10.63 5.14 12.80
CA ASN A 8 -9.80 6.33 12.85
C ASN A 8 -10.36 7.44 11.95
N LYS A 9 -11.23 8.28 12.53
CA LYS A 9 -11.85 9.42 11.85
C LYS A 9 -10.85 10.44 11.31
N HIS A 10 -9.63 10.48 11.82
CA HIS A 10 -8.60 11.42 11.33
C HIS A 10 -8.04 11.00 9.98
N LEU A 11 -8.00 9.70 9.66
CA LEU A 11 -7.56 9.24 8.35
C LEU A 11 -8.55 9.67 7.26
N ALA A 12 -9.85 9.54 7.51
CA ALA A 12 -10.89 9.98 6.58
C ALA A 12 -10.84 11.50 6.27
N PHE A 13 -10.35 12.32 7.21
CA PHE A 13 -10.18 13.75 6.97
C PHE A 13 -9.26 14.04 5.77
N HIS A 14 -8.18 13.26 5.60
CA HIS A 14 -7.23 13.44 4.50
C HIS A 14 -7.87 13.27 3.12
N LEU A 15 -8.82 12.33 2.98
CA LEU A 15 -9.57 12.09 1.73
C LEU A 15 -10.51 13.27 1.39
N SER A 16 -11.08 13.89 2.41
CA SER A 16 -11.99 15.04 2.27
C SER A 16 -11.27 16.39 2.09
N HIS A 17 -9.94 16.42 2.17
CA HIS A 17 -9.18 17.67 2.15
C HIS A 17 -9.32 18.38 0.78
N PRO A 18 -9.54 19.72 0.72
CA PRO A 18 -9.80 20.42 -0.56
C PRO A 18 -8.72 20.24 -1.64
N LEU A 19 -7.47 20.01 -1.23
CA LEU A 19 -6.35 19.74 -2.16
C LEU A 19 -6.43 18.37 -2.85
N MET A 20 -7.18 17.41 -2.32
CA MET A 20 -7.31 16.08 -2.92
C MET A 20 -7.83 16.16 -4.35
N LYS A 21 -8.74 17.08 -4.65
CA LYS A 21 -9.24 17.29 -6.02
C LYS A 21 -8.10 17.60 -7.01
N SER A 22 -7.14 18.43 -6.60
CA SER A 22 -5.97 18.76 -7.43
C SER A 22 -4.95 17.62 -7.47
N ILE A 23 -4.69 16.98 -6.33
CA ILE A 23 -3.74 15.85 -6.20
C ILE A 23 -4.18 14.69 -7.10
N VAL A 24 -5.44 14.26 -6.98
CA VAL A 24 -6.01 13.15 -7.73
C VAL A 24 -6.05 13.48 -9.22
N LYS A 25 -6.52 14.67 -9.59
CA LYS A 25 -6.55 15.09 -11.00
C LYS A 25 -5.16 15.07 -11.65
N MET A 26 -4.12 15.50 -10.92
CA MET A 26 -2.74 15.46 -11.39
C MET A 26 -2.25 14.02 -11.51
N ARG A 27 -2.50 13.21 -10.48
CA ARG A 27 -2.05 11.81 -10.42
C ARG A 27 -2.67 10.94 -11.51
N GLU A 28 -3.97 11.12 -11.75
CA GLU A 28 -4.73 10.41 -12.79
C GLU A 28 -4.60 11.03 -14.18
N LYS A 29 -3.76 12.08 -14.33
CA LYS A 29 -3.55 12.78 -15.61
C LYS A 29 -4.88 13.16 -16.29
N ASN A 30 -5.81 13.75 -15.53
CA ASN A 30 -7.19 14.03 -15.95
C ASN A 30 -7.96 12.78 -16.41
N TYR A 31 -7.78 11.64 -15.72
CA TYR A 31 -8.53 10.40 -15.93
C TYR A 31 -8.36 9.80 -17.33
N THR A 32 -7.23 10.08 -17.98
CA THR A 32 -6.99 9.65 -19.37
C THR A 32 -6.76 8.14 -19.48
N GLU A 33 -6.31 7.51 -18.40
CA GLU A 33 -6.02 6.07 -18.34
C GLU A 33 -7.27 5.19 -18.22
N SER A 34 -8.45 5.77 -17.90
CA SER A 34 -9.76 5.06 -17.90
C SER A 34 -10.11 4.38 -19.23
N LYS A 35 -9.52 4.83 -20.34
CA LYS A 35 -9.73 4.24 -21.67
C LYS A 35 -8.90 2.98 -21.91
N SER A 36 -7.89 2.75 -21.07
CA SER A 36 -6.89 1.70 -21.26
C SER A 36 -6.91 0.66 -20.14
N TYR A 37 -7.42 1.01 -18.95
CA TYR A 37 -7.48 0.13 -17.79
C TYR A 37 -8.89 0.17 -17.19
N ASP A 38 -9.52 -1.00 -17.07
CA ASP A 38 -10.91 -1.12 -16.59
C ASP A 38 -11.10 -0.66 -15.14
N TYR A 39 -10.02 -0.64 -14.36
CA TYR A 39 -9.99 -0.21 -12.96
C TYR A 39 -9.42 1.21 -12.77
N ALA A 40 -9.08 1.92 -13.84
CA ALA A 40 -8.65 3.31 -13.73
C ALA A 40 -9.86 4.22 -13.50
N PRO A 41 -9.80 5.16 -12.53
CA PRO A 41 -10.93 6.02 -12.21
C PRO A 41 -11.42 6.85 -13.40
N LEU A 42 -12.75 6.97 -13.52
CA LEU A 42 -13.43 7.79 -14.53
C LEU A 42 -13.40 9.28 -14.18
N ASP A 43 -13.50 9.59 -12.89
CA ASP A 43 -13.55 10.94 -12.35
C ASP A 43 -13.02 10.99 -10.90
N TYR A 44 -13.22 12.14 -10.24
CA TYR A 44 -12.69 12.35 -8.89
C TYR A 44 -13.41 11.47 -7.88
N GLU A 45 -14.73 11.38 -8.00
CA GLU A 45 -15.60 10.64 -7.11
C GLU A 45 -15.29 9.14 -7.18
N ASP A 46 -15.09 8.60 -8.38
CA ASP A 46 -14.67 7.22 -8.61
C ASP A 46 -13.26 6.94 -8.02
N ALA A 47 -12.34 7.90 -8.14
CA ALA A 47 -11.01 7.77 -7.56
C ALA A 47 -11.04 7.73 -6.02
N ILE A 48 -11.83 8.60 -5.39
CA ILE A 48 -11.99 8.61 -3.94
C ILE A 48 -12.64 7.31 -3.45
N ASP A 49 -13.70 6.83 -4.11
CA ASP A 49 -14.34 5.56 -3.79
C ASP A 49 -13.35 4.37 -3.91
N SER A 50 -12.51 4.37 -4.95
CA SER A 50 -11.43 3.38 -5.08
C SER A 50 -10.43 3.44 -3.93
N TYR A 51 -10.04 4.63 -3.45
CA TYR A 51 -9.12 4.75 -2.33
C TYR A 51 -9.75 4.29 -1.02
N GLU A 52 -11.01 4.67 -0.76
CA GLU A 52 -11.76 4.27 0.43
C GLU A 52 -11.88 2.75 0.53
N LYS A 53 -12.25 2.07 -0.57
CA LYS A 53 -12.35 0.60 -0.61
C LYS A 53 -11.02 -0.08 -0.28
N VAL A 54 -9.91 0.43 -0.82
CA VAL A 54 -8.58 -0.14 -0.52
C VAL A 54 -8.18 0.12 0.94
N LEU A 55 -8.44 1.32 1.46
CA LEU A 55 -8.17 1.66 2.86
C LEU A 55 -9.01 0.83 3.83
N GLU A 56 -10.27 0.53 3.49
CA GLU A 56 -11.12 -0.38 4.25
C GLU A 56 -10.55 -1.79 4.31
N VAL A 57 -10.14 -2.36 3.17
CA VAL A 57 -9.52 -3.70 3.11
C VAL A 57 -8.23 -3.74 3.92
N ILE A 58 -7.37 -2.72 3.79
CA ILE A 58 -6.15 -2.59 4.59
C ILE A 58 -6.46 -2.46 6.08
N GLY A 59 -7.46 -1.67 6.43
CA GLY A 59 -7.90 -1.47 7.81
C GLY A 59 -8.37 -2.77 8.46
N GLU A 60 -9.10 -3.60 7.73
CA GLU A 60 -9.53 -4.93 8.19
C GLU A 60 -8.34 -5.87 8.36
N ILE A 61 -7.45 -5.96 7.37
CA ILE A 61 -6.24 -6.79 7.45
C ILE A 61 -5.37 -6.36 8.65
N ALA A 62 -5.23 -5.06 8.86
CA ALA A 62 -4.43 -4.53 9.97
C ALA A 62 -5.01 -4.92 11.33
N GLY A 63 -6.33 -4.81 11.52
CA GLY A 63 -7.00 -5.14 12.79
C GLY A 63 -7.16 -6.63 13.04
N GLU A 64 -7.54 -7.40 12.03
CA GLU A 64 -7.90 -8.82 12.20
C GLU A 64 -6.72 -9.77 12.01
N ILE A 65 -5.61 -9.32 11.40
CA ILE A 65 -4.46 -10.18 11.07
C ILE A 65 -3.15 -9.62 11.60
N ILE A 66 -2.78 -8.39 11.24
CA ILE A 66 -1.45 -7.85 11.58
C ILE A 66 -1.33 -7.60 13.09
N ALA A 67 -2.31 -6.93 13.69
CA ALA A 67 -2.28 -6.58 15.11
C ALA A 67 -2.27 -7.83 16.02
N PRO A 68 -3.10 -8.87 15.80
CA PRO A 68 -3.02 -10.12 16.58
C PRO A 68 -1.68 -10.85 16.47
N ASN A 69 -0.97 -10.71 15.34
CA ASN A 69 0.33 -11.34 15.14
C ASN A 69 1.47 -10.61 15.87
N ALA A 70 1.35 -9.32 16.13
CA ALA A 70 2.44 -8.45 16.59
C ALA A 70 3.14 -8.95 17.86
N GLU A 71 2.39 -9.41 18.88
CA GLU A 71 2.99 -9.93 20.12
C GLU A 71 3.83 -11.18 19.88
N SER A 72 3.37 -12.08 18.99
CA SER A 72 4.11 -13.30 18.65
C SER A 72 5.36 -12.99 17.83
N VAL A 73 5.29 -12.00 16.95
CA VAL A 73 6.43 -11.52 16.14
C VAL A 73 7.53 -10.98 17.04
N ASP A 74 7.18 -10.18 18.04
CA ASP A 74 8.16 -9.63 19.01
C ASP A 74 8.85 -10.74 19.82
N LYS A 75 8.09 -11.74 20.26
CA LYS A 75 8.60 -12.88 21.04
C LYS A 75 9.48 -13.84 20.22
N GLU A 76 9.09 -14.12 18.99
CA GLU A 76 9.78 -15.07 18.11
C GLU A 76 11.05 -14.43 17.51
N GLY A 77 10.95 -13.19 17.05
CA GLY A 77 12.02 -12.47 16.39
C GLY A 77 12.46 -13.09 15.05
N VAL A 78 13.50 -12.51 14.46
CA VAL A 78 14.13 -13.05 13.25
C VAL A 78 15.28 -14.00 13.61
N THR A 79 15.54 -14.98 12.75
CA THR A 79 16.71 -15.86 12.89
C THR A 79 17.68 -15.65 11.74
N LEU A 80 18.98 -15.83 12.00
CA LEU A 80 20.04 -15.79 11.00
C LEU A 80 20.80 -17.11 11.02
N ALA A 81 20.73 -17.86 9.92
CA ALA A 81 21.47 -19.10 9.74
C ALA A 81 22.03 -19.17 8.32
N ASN A 82 23.30 -19.54 8.16
CA ASN A 82 23.97 -19.66 6.86
C ASN A 82 23.81 -18.41 5.97
N ASN A 83 23.92 -17.20 6.55
CA ASN A 83 23.69 -15.90 5.89
C ASN A 83 22.28 -15.70 5.31
N VAL A 84 21.29 -16.47 5.77
CA VAL A 84 19.87 -16.31 5.41
C VAL A 84 19.10 -15.84 6.65
N VAL A 85 18.39 -14.72 6.51
CA VAL A 85 17.44 -14.23 7.50
C VAL A 85 16.10 -14.92 7.28
N THR A 86 15.53 -15.49 8.34
CA THR A 86 14.16 -16.03 8.33
C THR A 86 13.29 -15.18 9.23
N TYR A 87 12.17 -14.69 8.68
CA TYR A 87 11.19 -13.91 9.43
C TYR A 87 10.47 -14.76 10.48
N ALA A 88 9.99 -14.10 11.53
CA ALA A 88 8.99 -14.69 12.42
C ALA A 88 7.76 -15.13 11.62
N LYS A 89 7.09 -16.19 12.06
CA LYS A 89 5.93 -16.74 11.36
C LYS A 89 4.84 -15.69 11.10
N GLY A 90 4.56 -14.85 12.09
CA GLY A 90 3.56 -13.77 11.97
C GLY A 90 3.94 -12.73 10.89
N THR A 91 5.21 -12.34 10.82
CA THR A 91 5.71 -11.42 9.79
C THR A 91 5.55 -12.00 8.39
N GLN A 92 5.89 -13.28 8.19
CA GLN A 92 5.68 -13.94 6.90
C GLN A 92 4.19 -14.02 6.54
N GLN A 93 3.32 -14.34 7.51
CA GLN A 93 1.88 -14.36 7.28
C GLN A 93 1.35 -12.97 6.88
N ASN A 94 1.78 -11.92 7.56
CA ASN A 94 1.40 -10.54 7.24
C ASN A 94 1.81 -10.18 5.80
N HIS A 95 3.02 -10.55 5.39
CA HIS A 95 3.52 -10.35 4.02
C HIS A 95 2.66 -11.08 2.97
N GLU A 96 2.38 -12.36 3.18
CA GLU A 96 1.58 -13.17 2.23
C GLU A 96 0.13 -12.70 2.12
N VAL A 97 -0.45 -12.17 3.20
CA VAL A 97 -1.80 -11.60 3.17
C VAL A 97 -1.83 -10.32 2.32
N LEU A 98 -0.92 -9.38 2.57
CA LEU A 98 -0.86 -8.14 1.80
C LEU A 98 -0.51 -8.38 0.33
N LYS A 99 0.38 -9.35 0.05
CA LYS A 99 0.69 -9.76 -1.31
C LYS A 99 -0.54 -10.30 -2.05
N ARG A 100 -1.28 -11.21 -1.43
CA ARG A 100 -2.52 -11.76 -2.03
C ARG A 100 -3.62 -10.72 -2.18
N ALA A 101 -3.65 -9.72 -1.30
CA ALA A 101 -4.58 -8.61 -1.41
C ALA A 101 -4.18 -7.59 -2.50
N GLY A 102 -3.01 -7.70 -3.13
CA GLY A 102 -2.55 -6.76 -4.15
C GLY A 102 -2.07 -5.42 -3.56
N MET A 103 -1.57 -5.44 -2.32
CA MET A 103 -1.22 -4.24 -1.55
C MET A 103 0.26 -3.83 -1.69
N TYR A 104 0.90 -4.30 -2.76
CA TYR A 104 2.25 -3.91 -3.16
C TYR A 104 2.19 -3.15 -4.48
N GLY A 105 3.02 -2.12 -4.64
CA GLY A 105 3.01 -1.29 -5.84
C GLY A 105 1.83 -0.32 -5.91
N LEU A 106 1.26 0.07 -4.76
CA LEU A 106 0.10 0.99 -4.71
C LEU A 106 0.33 2.27 -5.51
N SER A 107 1.53 2.86 -5.41
CA SER A 107 1.91 4.07 -6.13
C SER A 107 2.54 3.80 -7.50
N LEU A 108 2.82 2.55 -7.88
CA LEU A 108 3.41 2.31 -9.19
C LEU A 108 2.37 2.58 -10.30
N PRO A 109 2.81 3.07 -11.48
CA PRO A 109 1.94 3.20 -12.63
C PRO A 109 1.27 1.88 -13.02
N ARG A 110 0.05 1.97 -13.57
CA ARG A 110 -0.72 0.80 -14.03
C ARG A 110 -0.03 -0.06 -15.09
N LYS A 111 0.89 0.52 -15.87
CA LYS A 111 1.72 -0.22 -16.84
C LYS A 111 2.68 -1.24 -16.21
N TYR A 112 2.86 -1.18 -14.88
CA TYR A 112 3.63 -2.13 -14.09
C TYR A 112 2.74 -2.86 -13.08
N ASP A 113 1.45 -2.99 -13.38
CA ASP A 113 0.44 -3.65 -12.54
C ASP A 113 0.22 -2.97 -11.17
N GLY A 114 0.64 -1.71 -11.03
CA GLY A 114 0.34 -0.88 -9.86
C GLY A 114 -1.04 -0.21 -9.91
N LEU A 115 -1.44 0.43 -8.81
CA LEU A 115 -2.74 1.12 -8.69
C LEU A 115 -2.68 2.61 -9.04
N ASN A 116 -1.49 3.17 -9.25
CA ASN A 116 -1.25 4.59 -9.49
C ASN A 116 -1.77 5.53 -8.37
N PHE A 117 -1.89 5.06 -7.14
CA PHE A 117 -2.40 5.86 -6.03
C PHE A 117 -1.45 7.04 -5.69
N PRO A 118 -1.97 8.20 -5.26
CA PRO A 118 -1.15 9.31 -4.84
C PRO A 118 -0.51 9.03 -3.46
N MET A 119 0.63 9.67 -3.20
CA MET A 119 1.44 9.44 -1.99
C MET A 119 0.66 9.60 -0.68
N VAL A 120 -0.34 10.50 -0.64
CA VAL A 120 -1.23 10.66 0.52
C VAL A 120 -1.87 9.33 0.92
N ILE A 121 -2.38 8.55 -0.04
CA ILE A 121 -3.02 7.26 0.24
C ILE A 121 -1.98 6.23 0.68
N THR A 122 -0.81 6.20 0.03
CA THR A 122 0.28 5.28 0.42
C THR A 122 0.72 5.50 1.87
N ILE A 123 0.82 6.76 2.31
CA ILE A 123 1.18 7.09 3.71
C ILE A 123 0.05 6.73 4.68
N MET A 124 -1.22 6.93 4.30
CA MET A 124 -2.35 6.47 5.13
C MET A 124 -2.32 4.95 5.34
N VAL A 125 -2.01 4.17 4.30
CA VAL A 125 -1.83 2.72 4.42
C VAL A 125 -0.66 2.39 5.36
N ALA A 126 0.48 3.07 5.22
CA ALA A 126 1.64 2.88 6.09
C ALA A 126 1.29 3.17 7.57
N GLU A 127 0.51 4.22 7.85
CA GLU A 127 0.04 4.58 9.19
C GLU A 127 -0.88 3.51 9.78
N ILE A 128 -1.84 3.00 8.98
CA ILE A 128 -2.74 1.91 9.40
C ILE A 128 -1.93 0.66 9.77
N ILE A 129 -0.97 0.26 8.94
CA ILE A 129 -0.11 -0.91 9.19
C ILE A 129 0.79 -0.66 10.40
N ALA A 130 1.36 0.55 10.55
CA ALA A 130 2.23 0.90 11.67
C ALA A 130 1.52 0.82 13.02
N ARG A 131 0.23 1.17 13.05
CA ARG A 131 -0.62 1.02 14.23
C ARG A 131 -0.78 -0.43 14.67
N ALA A 132 -0.80 -1.36 13.70
CA ALA A 132 -0.91 -2.79 13.97
C ALA A 132 0.43 -3.43 14.36
N ASP A 133 1.48 -3.15 13.59
CA ASP A 133 2.85 -3.60 13.84
C ASP A 133 3.85 -2.64 13.17
N ALA A 134 4.50 -1.81 13.98
CA ALA A 134 5.48 -0.83 13.50
C ALA A 134 6.71 -1.50 12.84
N SER A 135 7.12 -2.68 13.30
CA SER A 135 8.25 -3.42 12.73
C SER A 135 7.91 -3.92 11.33
N PHE A 136 6.70 -4.43 11.14
CA PHE A 136 6.22 -4.89 9.86
C PHE A 136 5.93 -3.72 8.91
N SER A 137 5.43 -2.58 9.41
CA SER A 137 5.25 -1.37 8.59
C SER A 137 6.55 -0.90 7.95
N ASN A 138 7.69 -1.01 8.66
CA ASN A 138 9.00 -0.74 8.07
C ASN A 138 9.30 -1.70 6.89
N ILE A 139 9.08 -3.01 7.06
CA ILE A 139 9.28 -4.00 5.98
C ILE A 139 8.38 -3.70 4.78
N TRP A 140 7.09 -3.42 5.02
CA TRP A 140 6.14 -3.12 3.95
C TRP A 140 6.50 -1.81 3.23
N SER A 141 6.92 -0.78 3.95
CA SER A 141 7.22 0.54 3.38
C SER A 141 8.49 0.56 2.51
N LEU A 142 9.43 -0.37 2.71
CA LEU A 142 10.65 -0.49 1.89
C LEU A 142 10.38 -0.77 0.40
N GLN A 143 9.14 -1.11 0.02
CA GLN A 143 8.73 -1.19 -1.39
C GLN A 143 8.88 0.15 -2.14
N ASP A 144 9.04 1.28 -1.44
CA ASP A 144 9.27 2.60 -2.06
C ASP A 144 10.50 2.65 -2.97
N CYS A 145 11.43 1.70 -2.84
CA CYS A 145 12.59 1.61 -3.72
C CYS A 145 12.18 1.44 -5.19
N ALA A 146 10.99 0.87 -5.44
CA ALA A 146 10.40 0.80 -6.76
C ALA A 146 10.06 2.20 -7.33
N GLU A 147 9.63 3.16 -6.52
CA GLU A 147 9.42 4.55 -6.96
C GLU A 147 10.73 5.20 -7.38
N THR A 148 11.82 4.94 -6.64
CA THR A 148 13.15 5.45 -7.00
C THR A 148 13.60 4.89 -8.36
N ILE A 149 13.37 3.60 -8.62
CA ILE A 149 13.65 2.99 -9.94
C ILE A 149 12.75 3.62 -11.01
N HIS A 150 11.46 3.80 -10.72
CA HIS A 150 10.50 4.39 -11.64
C HIS A 150 10.89 5.81 -12.08
N GLU A 151 11.35 6.63 -11.14
CA GLU A 151 11.73 8.01 -11.39
C GLU A 151 13.06 8.12 -12.15
N PHE A 152 14.10 7.38 -11.71
CA PHE A 152 15.47 7.67 -12.12
C PHE A 152 16.12 6.63 -13.05
N ALA A 153 15.59 5.41 -13.12
CA ALA A 153 16.21 4.38 -13.95
C ALA A 153 15.94 4.60 -15.44
N ASN A 154 16.66 3.88 -16.31
CA ASN A 154 16.34 3.82 -17.73
C ASN A 154 15.16 2.85 -17.97
N GLU A 155 14.56 2.88 -19.16
CA GLU A 155 13.39 2.04 -19.47
C GLU A 155 13.69 0.53 -19.43
N GLU A 156 14.93 0.11 -19.70
CA GLU A 156 15.35 -1.29 -19.59
C GLU A 156 15.25 -1.78 -18.12
N LEU A 157 15.81 -1.02 -17.18
CA LEU A 157 15.75 -1.34 -15.76
C LEU A 157 14.32 -1.27 -15.22
N LYS A 158 13.55 -0.26 -15.64
CA LYS A 158 12.13 -0.15 -15.24
C LYS A 158 11.32 -1.36 -15.69
N SER A 159 11.46 -1.76 -16.95
CA SER A 159 10.74 -2.92 -17.51
C SER A 159 11.16 -4.23 -16.86
N LYS A 160 12.38 -4.30 -16.31
CA LYS A 160 12.90 -5.49 -15.64
C LYS A 160 12.47 -5.62 -14.18
N TYR A 161 12.41 -4.51 -13.43
CA TYR A 161 12.29 -4.55 -11.96
C TYR A 161 10.97 -4.02 -11.40
N LEU A 162 10.17 -3.30 -12.20
CA LEU A 162 8.91 -2.71 -11.73
C LEU A 162 7.65 -3.55 -11.94
N PRO A 163 7.54 -4.42 -12.97
CA PRO A 163 6.37 -5.30 -13.07
C PRO A 163 6.21 -6.17 -11.82
N MET A 164 4.97 -6.27 -11.32
CA MET A 164 4.62 -6.99 -10.09
C MET A 164 4.28 -8.47 -10.31
#